data_AF-A0AAW8UJ16-F1
#
_entry.id   AF-A0AAW8UJ16-F1
#
_cell.length_a   1.000
_cell.length_b   1.000
_cell.length_c   1.000
_cell.angle_alpha   90.00
_cell.angle_beta   90.00
_cell.angle_gamma   90.00
#
_symmetry.space_group_name_H-M   'P 1'
#
loop_
_entity.id
_entity.type
_entity.pdbx_description
1 polymer ?
#
loop_
_entity_poly.entity_id
_entity_poly.type
_entity_poly.pdbx_seq_one_letter_code
_entity_poly.pdbx_strand_id
1 'polypeptide(L)'
;MAKDKNADKRLEYNRQILDIEREQDEIQSQKREMKRALENFENEIFRSFNRLQELDDEMIRQGSIAAQWEQQEHQGRNSYIRNFINNQEEEVTTAYSKMSQETENKKEELQKERDSLAWD
;
A
#
# COMPACT_ATOMS: atom_id res chain seq x y z
N MET A 1 -51.06 -12.34 -5.02
CA MET A 1 -49.63 -12.46 -4.66
C MET A 1 -49.31 -11.27 -3.78
N ALA A 2 -48.94 -11.50 -2.52
CA ALA A 2 -48.55 -10.42 -1.62
C ALA A 2 -47.28 -9.77 -2.19
N LYS A 3 -47.28 -8.43 -2.26
CA LYS A 3 -46.14 -7.66 -2.73
C LYS A 3 -45.17 -7.56 -1.55
N ASP A 4 -43.99 -8.16 -1.67
CA ASP A 4 -42.95 -8.14 -0.64
C ASP A 4 -42.67 -6.68 -0.24
N LYS A 5 -43.08 -6.32 0.97
CA LYS A 5 -43.01 -4.93 1.46
C LYS A 5 -41.57 -4.49 1.72
N ASN A 6 -40.65 -5.43 1.87
CA ASN A 6 -39.25 -5.20 2.18
C ASN A 6 -38.33 -5.36 0.95
N ALA A 7 -38.88 -5.74 -0.21
CA ALA A 7 -38.12 -5.93 -1.44
C ALA A 7 -37.27 -4.70 -1.81
N ASP A 8 -37.84 -3.50 -1.75
CA ASP A 8 -37.14 -2.27 -2.09
C ASP A 8 -35.98 -1.98 -1.12
N LYS A 9 -36.16 -2.27 0.18
CA LYS A 9 -35.10 -2.12 1.19
C LYS A 9 -33.98 -3.14 1.00
N ARG A 10 -34.30 -4.40 0.70
CA ARG A 10 -33.28 -5.41 0.37
C ARG A 10 -32.49 -5.03 -0.88
N LEU A 11 -33.18 -4.49 -1.89
CA LEU A 11 -32.54 -4.01 -3.10
C LEU A 11 -31.55 -2.88 -2.78
N GLU A 12 -31.93 -1.95 -1.91
CA GLU A 12 -31.07 -0.85 -1.49
C GLU A 12 -29.84 -1.34 -0.73
N TYR A 13 -30.01 -2.25 0.24
CA TYR A 13 -28.87 -2.86 0.94
C TYR A 13 -27.94 -3.61 -0.02
N ASN A 14 -28.49 -4.34 -1.01
CA ASN A 14 -27.67 -5.01 -2.01
C ASN A 14 -26.86 -4.02 -2.85
N ARG A 15 -27.39 -2.85 -3.18
CA ARG A 15 -26.63 -1.79 -3.88
C ARG A 15 -25.49 -1.27 -3.02
N GLN A 16 -25.77 -0.98 -1.75
CA GLN A 16 -24.75 -0.48 -0.83
C GLN A 16 -23.64 -1.52 -0.59
N ILE A 17 -23.99 -2.80 -0.46
CA ILE A 17 -23.02 -3.91 -0.37
C ILE A 17 -22.15 -3.96 -1.63
N LEU A 18 -22.74 -3.89 -2.82
CA LEU A 18 -21.99 -3.87 -4.08
C LEU A 18 -21.03 -2.68 -4.18
N ASP A 19 -21.44 -1.51 -3.69
CA ASP A 19 -20.56 -0.34 -3.70
C ASP A 19 -19.39 -0.50 -2.72
N ILE A 20 -19.60 -1.13 -1.55
CA ILE A 20 -18.49 -1.48 -0.64
C ILE A 20 -17.57 -2.52 -1.26
N GLU A 21 -18.10 -3.54 -1.94
CA GLU A 21 -17.29 -4.56 -2.61
C GLU A 21 -16.38 -3.93 -3.69
N ARG A 22 -16.89 -2.94 -4.42
CA ARG A 22 -16.07 -2.15 -5.37
C ARG A 22 -14.99 -1.33 -4.65
N GLU A 23 -15.33 -0.70 -3.53
CA GLU A 23 -14.36 0.02 -2.70
C GLU A 23 -13.26 -0.93 -2.20
N GLN A 24 -13.60 -2.14 -1.78
CA GLN A 24 -12.64 -3.17 -1.37
C GLN A 24 -11.69 -3.56 -2.51
N ASP A 25 -12.21 -3.74 -3.73
CA ASP A 25 -11.40 -4.03 -4.91
C ASP A 25 -10.43 -2.87 -5.23
N GLU A 26 -10.90 -1.63 -5.13
CA GLU A 26 -10.08 -0.43 -5.31
C GLU A 26 -8.97 -0.33 -4.26
N ILE A 27 -9.29 -0.53 -2.98
CA ILE A 27 -8.32 -0.58 -1.87
C ILE A 27 -7.23 -1.61 -2.16
N GLN A 28 -7.60 -2.81 -2.62
CA GLN A 28 -6.62 -3.85 -2.98
C GLN A 28 -5.78 -3.47 -4.21
N SER A 29 -6.38 -2.81 -5.21
CA SER A 29 -5.63 -2.33 -6.37
C SER A 29 -4.61 -1.28 -5.98
N GLN A 30 -5.03 -0.25 -5.24
CA GLN A 30 -4.15 0.83 -4.78
C GLN A 30 -3.04 0.30 -3.87
N LYS A 31 -3.33 -0.67 -3.00
CA LYS A 31 -2.30 -1.34 -2.17
C LYS A 31 -1.21 -1.97 -3.05
N ARG A 32 -1.60 -2.69 -4.11
CA ARG A 32 -0.66 -3.33 -5.04
C ARG A 32 0.15 -2.31 -5.81
N GLU A 33 -0.48 -1.22 -6.26
CA GLU A 33 0.20 -0.13 -6.96
C GLU A 33 1.23 0.56 -6.07
N MET A 34 0.87 0.87 -4.82
CA MET A 34 1.80 1.49 -3.87
C MET A 34 2.99 0.59 -3.56
N LYS A 35 2.76 -0.71 -3.35
CA LYS A 35 3.86 -1.66 -3.14
C LYS A 35 4.81 -1.74 -4.34
N ARG A 36 4.27 -1.77 -5.56
CA ARG A 36 5.10 -1.74 -6.78
C ARG A 36 5.88 -0.43 -6.91
N ALA A 37 5.28 0.70 -6.54
CA ALA A 37 5.97 1.99 -6.56
C ALA A 37 7.15 2.02 -5.58
N LEU A 38 6.96 1.51 -4.35
CA LEU A 38 8.03 1.38 -3.36
C LEU A 38 9.15 0.45 -3.84
N GLU A 39 8.80 -0.72 -4.40
CA GLU A 39 9.78 -1.67 -4.95
C GLU A 39 10.57 -1.06 -6.12
N ASN A 40 9.91 -0.34 -7.02
CA ASN A 40 10.60 0.36 -8.12
C ASN A 40 11.55 1.43 -7.58
N PHE A 41 11.10 2.22 -6.60
CA PHE A 41 11.93 3.24 -5.97
C PHE A 41 13.15 2.64 -5.27
N GLU A 42 12.98 1.55 -4.51
CA GLU A 42 14.09 0.85 -3.88
C GLU A 42 15.12 0.37 -4.91
N ASN A 43 14.64 -0.24 -6.00
CA ASN A 43 15.50 -0.70 -7.08
C ASN A 43 16.27 0.44 -7.76
N GLU A 44 15.63 1.58 -7.99
CA GLU A 44 16.29 2.77 -8.58
C GLU A 44 17.35 3.37 -7.64
N ILE A 45 17.04 3.47 -6.35
CA ILE A 45 18.01 3.92 -5.34
C ILE A 45 19.19 2.96 -5.27
N PHE A 46 18.94 1.65 -5.21
CA PHE A 46 20.00 0.65 -5.15
C PHE A 46 20.93 0.73 -6.38
N ARG A 47 20.37 0.84 -7.58
CA ARG A 47 21.15 1.01 -8.81
C ARG A 47 21.97 2.30 -8.79
N SER A 48 21.38 3.40 -8.36
CA SER A 48 22.05 4.70 -8.28
C SER A 48 23.18 4.68 -7.26
N PHE A 49 22.97 4.03 -6.12
CA PHE A 49 23.98 3.87 -5.08
C PHE A 49 25.16 3.02 -5.55
N ASN A 50 24.92 1.87 -6.20
CA ASN A 50 26.00 1.04 -6.73
C ASN A 50 26.87 1.83 -7.71
N ARG A 51 26.25 2.66 -8.56
CA ARG A 51 26.98 3.52 -9.49
C ARG A 51 27.81 4.60 -8.78
N LEU A 52 27.29 5.17 -7.69
CA LEU A 52 28.05 6.11 -6.86
C LEU A 52 29.26 5.41 -6.22
N GLN A 53 29.09 4.19 -5.69
CA GLN A 53 30.20 3.42 -5.13
C GLN A 53 31.29 3.12 -6.17
N GLU A 54 30.91 2.77 -7.39
CA GLU A 54 31.87 2.55 -8.49
C GLU A 54 32.69 3.83 -8.78
N LEU A 55 32.04 5.00 -8.81
CA LEU A 55 32.70 6.29 -9.03
C LEU A 55 33.64 6.65 -7.88
N ASP A 56 33.19 6.47 -6.63
CA ASP A 56 34.01 6.69 -5.45
C ASP A 56 35.26 5.79 -5.49
N ASP A 57 35.08 4.50 -5.78
CA ASP A 57 36.18 3.53 -5.87
C ASP A 57 37.19 3.91 -6.96
N GLU A 58 36.74 4.39 -8.12
CA GLU A 58 37.61 4.90 -9.18
C GLU A 58 38.42 6.12 -8.72
N MET A 59 37.77 7.08 -8.06
CA MET A 59 38.44 8.29 -7.53
C MET A 59 39.43 7.95 -6.41
N ILE A 60 39.08 7.00 -5.54
CA ILE A 60 39.95 6.51 -4.47
C ILE A 60 41.19 5.83 -5.08
N ARG A 61 41.03 4.99 -6.11
CA ARG A 61 42.15 4.38 -6.84
C ARG A 61 43.07 5.42 -7.48
N GLN A 62 42.55 6.58 -7.85
CA GLN A 62 43.32 7.73 -8.34
C GLN A 62 43.96 8.57 -7.23
N GLY A 63 43.76 8.20 -5.96
CA GLY A 63 44.37 8.85 -4.80
C GLY A 63 43.53 9.95 -4.14
N SER A 64 42.24 10.04 -4.47
CA SER A 64 41.34 11.03 -3.84
C SER A 64 41.00 10.64 -2.40
N ILE A 65 41.48 11.43 -1.43
CA ILE A 65 41.09 11.31 -0.02
C ILE A 65 39.65 11.82 0.18
N ALA A 66 39.23 12.85 -0.57
CA ALA A 66 37.86 13.37 -0.49
C ALA A 66 36.83 12.29 -0.83
N ALA A 67 37.10 11.47 -1.86
CA ALA A 67 36.22 10.37 -2.27
C ALA A 67 36.08 9.29 -1.17
N GLN A 68 37.09 9.09 -0.30
CA GLN A 68 36.96 8.18 0.84
C GLN A 68 35.96 8.69 1.88
N TRP A 69 35.92 10.01 2.11
CA TRP A 69 34.94 10.63 3.00
C TRP A 69 33.53 10.61 2.39
N GLU A 70 33.42 10.93 1.10
CA GLU A 70 32.16 10.89 0.36
C GLU A 70 31.55 9.48 0.35
N GLN A 71 32.38 8.44 0.15
CA GLN A 71 31.96 7.04 0.21
C GLN A 71 31.32 6.68 1.56
N GLN A 72 31.91 7.09 2.68
CA GLN A 72 31.35 6.84 4.01
C GLN A 72 30.01 7.56 4.19
N GLU A 73 29.90 8.81 3.73
CA GLU A 73 28.66 9.56 3.79
C GLU A 73 27.56 8.91 2.93
N HIS A 74 27.89 8.48 1.72
CA HIS A 74 26.98 7.77 0.84
C HIS A 74 26.49 6.47 1.47
N GLN A 75 27.35 5.68 2.12
CA GLN A 75 26.95 4.47 2.84
C GLN A 75 25.95 4.78 3.97
N GLY A 76 26.18 5.85 4.74
CA GLY A 76 25.26 6.32 5.78
C GLY A 76 23.89 6.71 5.21
N ARG A 77 23.88 7.49 4.12
CA ARG A 77 22.65 7.89 3.42
C ARG A 77 21.89 6.69 2.86
N ASN A 78 22.58 5.72 2.25
CA ASN A 78 21.95 4.50 1.74
C ASN A 78 21.30 3.67 2.86
N SER A 79 21.98 3.53 3.99
CA SER A 79 21.43 2.83 5.16
C SER A 79 20.17 3.54 5.69
N TYR A 80 20.19 4.87 5.75
CA TYR A 80 19.02 5.66 6.12
C TYR A 80 17.84 5.46 5.14
N ILE A 81 18.09 5.55 3.84
CA ILE A 81 17.05 5.40 2.81
C ILE A 81 16.43 4.00 2.86
N ARG A 82 17.24 2.94 3.03
CA ARG A 82 16.73 1.57 3.20
C ARG A 82 15.79 1.44 4.40
N ASN A 83 16.20 1.96 5.55
CA ASN A 83 15.35 1.95 6.74
C ASN A 83 14.06 2.75 6.53
N PHE A 84 14.15 3.89 5.84
CA PHE A 84 12.98 4.68 5.48
C PHE A 84 12.01 3.90 4.59
N ILE A 85 12.51 3.24 3.53
CA ILE A 85 11.67 2.42 2.62
C ILE A 85 10.98 1.28 3.39
N ASN A 86 11.71 0.58 4.26
CA ASN A 86 11.14 -0.49 5.08
C ASN A 86 10.00 0.02 5.97
N ASN A 87 10.22 1.15 6.66
CA ASN A 87 9.18 1.77 7.48
C ASN A 87 7.96 2.17 6.64
N GLN A 88 8.18 2.72 5.44
CA GLN A 88 7.08 3.08 4.53
C GLN A 88 6.30 1.86 4.05
N GLU A 89 6.94 0.71 3.81
CA GLU A 89 6.22 -0.51 3.46
C GLU A 89 5.33 -1.02 4.61
N GLU A 90 5.82 -0.95 5.85
CA GLU A 90 5.06 -1.30 7.05
C GLU A 90 3.86 -0.35 7.26
N GLU A 91 4.07 0.96 7.07
CA GLU A 91 3.01 1.98 7.16
C GLU A 91 1.92 1.75 6.10
N VAL A 92 2.31 1.54 4.85
CA VAL A 92 1.37 1.21 3.75
C VAL A 92 0.61 -0.06 4.08
N THR A 93 1.30 -1.11 4.52
CA THR A 93 0.67 -2.39 4.86
C THR A 93 -0.35 -2.22 5.98
N THR A 94 -0.03 -1.45 7.01
CA THR A 94 -0.90 -1.17 8.15
C THR A 94 -2.12 -0.35 7.73
N ALA A 95 -1.90 0.73 6.98
CA ALA A 95 -2.98 1.62 6.53
C ALA A 95 -4.02 0.89 5.69
N TYR A 96 -3.58 0.14 4.66
CA TYR A 96 -4.50 -0.61 3.80
C TYR A 96 -5.19 -1.77 4.54
N SER A 97 -4.54 -2.39 5.52
CA SER A 97 -5.18 -3.43 6.34
C SER A 97 -6.30 -2.86 7.19
N LYS A 98 -6.10 -1.66 7.77
CA LYS A 98 -7.14 -0.94 8.51
C LYS A 98 -8.32 -0.58 7.61
N MET A 99 -8.07 -0.02 6.43
CA MET A 99 -9.13 0.31 5.46
C MET A 99 -9.91 -0.93 5.02
N SER A 100 -9.21 -2.04 4.78
CA SER A 100 -9.85 -3.32 4.43
C SER A 100 -10.74 -3.84 5.56
N GLN A 101 -10.29 -3.74 6.80
CA GLN A 101 -11.09 -4.16 7.96
C GLN A 101 -12.32 -3.28 8.16
N GLU A 102 -12.18 -1.96 8.01
CA GLU A 102 -13.28 -1.02 8.16
C GLU A 102 -14.38 -1.24 7.11
N THR A 103 -13.99 -1.49 5.86
CA THR A 103 -14.94 -1.81 4.78
C THR A 103 -15.59 -3.18 4.97
N GLU A 104 -14.84 -4.18 5.45
CA GLU A 104 -15.41 -5.49 5.77
C GLU A 104 -16.46 -5.41 6.88
N ASN A 105 -16.16 -4.68 7.96
CA ASN A 105 -17.10 -4.48 9.06
C ASN A 105 -18.41 -3.82 8.57
N LYS A 106 -18.31 -2.77 7.74
CA LYS A 106 -19.49 -2.11 7.16
C LYS A 106 -20.31 -3.06 6.28
N LYS A 107 -19.64 -3.87 5.45
CA LYS A 107 -20.29 -4.88 4.61
C LYS A 107 -21.05 -5.89 5.46
N GLU A 108 -20.44 -6.40 6.53
CA GLU A 108 -21.08 -7.34 7.45
C GLU A 108 -22.30 -6.73 8.16
N GLU A 109 -22.22 -5.45 8.56
CA GLU A 109 -23.35 -4.73 9.16
C GLU A 109 -24.53 -4.63 8.20
N LEU A 110 -24.29 -4.22 6.95
CA LEU A 110 -25.33 -4.14 5.93
C LEU A 110 -25.93 -5.50 5.58
N GLN A 111 -25.10 -6.56 5.54
CA GLN A 111 -25.58 -7.92 5.34
C GLN A 111 -26.50 -8.36 6.48
N LYS A 112 -26.13 -8.09 7.74
CA LYS A 112 -26.98 -8.37 8.91
C LYS A 112 -28.30 -7.59 8.85
N GLU A 113 -28.26 -6.32 8.50
CA GLU A 113 -29.47 -5.49 8.36
C GLU A 113 -30.39 -6.02 7.25
N ARG A 114 -29.83 -6.33 6.08
CA ARG A 114 -30.58 -6.93 4.96
C ARG A 114 -31.23 -8.25 5.36
N ASP A 115 -30.48 -9.13 6.01
CA ASP A 115 -30.92 -10.48 6.35
C ASP A 115 -31.95 -10.48 7.48
N SER A 116 -32.03 -9.40 8.27
CA SER A 116 -33.07 -9.19 9.28
C SER A 116 -34.46 -8.85 8.70
N LEU A 117 -34.54 -8.49 7.42
CA LEU A 117 -35.81 -8.15 6.77
C LEU A 117 -36.65 -9.40 6.51
N ALA A 118 -37.94 -9.38 6.88
CA ALA A 118 -38.89 -10.49 6.69
C ALA A 118 -39.41 -10.60 5.25
N TRP A 119 -39.58 -11.83 4.76
CA TRP A 119 -40.04 -12.16 3.40
C TRP A 119 -41.55 -12.39 3.42
N ASP A 120 -42.31 -11.29 3.55
CA ASP A 120 -43.77 -11.28 3.70
C ASP A 120 -44.50 -10.43 2.64
#